data_AF-A0A4Y7RRF1-F1
#
_entry.id   AF-A0A4Y7RRF1-F1
#
_cell.length_a   1.000
_cell.length_b   1.000
_cell.length_c   1.000
_cell.angle_alpha   90.00
_cell.angle_beta   90.00
_cell.angle_gamma   90.00
#
_symmetry.space_group_name_H-M   'P 1'
#
loop_
_entity.id
_entity.type
_entity.pdbx_description
1 polymer ?
#
loop_
_entity_poly.entity_id
_entity_poly.type
_entity_poly.pdbx_seq_one_letter_code
_entity_poly.pdbx_strand_id
1 'polypeptide(L)'
;MAEEVRNLAQRSAKAAKETAEMIEGSIQKTEVGAKIAEETSKALEEIVLGTAKVTDLIGEIASASKEQAVGIGQINEGLNQVDQVTQQNSAGSEELAAASQEMSSQAAMVKQMLGKFKLRKQGFTGTPAVIATTKPHTAQSRPVQKKISDNKNKPVNMSALEIAAAKDTGLKPQDIISLNDAEFGNF
;
A
#
# COMPACT_ATOMS: atom_id res chain seq x y z
N MET A 1 -46.80 -84.86 40.25
CA MET A 1 -46.56 -83.63 41.04
C MET A 1 -45.08 -83.27 41.17
N ALA A 2 -44.27 -84.04 41.92
CA ALA A 2 -42.87 -83.65 42.19
C ALA A 2 -42.01 -83.44 40.92
N GLU A 3 -42.19 -84.28 39.90
CA GLU A 3 -41.44 -84.21 38.64
C GLU A 3 -41.85 -83.03 37.74
N GLU A 4 -43.13 -82.65 37.76
CA GLU A 4 -43.63 -81.47 37.04
C GLU A 4 -43.10 -80.17 37.66
N VAL A 5 -43.09 -80.08 39.00
CA VAL A 5 -42.50 -78.96 39.74
C VAL A 5 -40.99 -78.86 39.47
N ARG A 6 -40.28 -80.00 39.43
CA ARG A 6 -38.86 -80.05 39.04
C ARG A 6 -38.63 -79.55 37.61
N ASN A 7 -39.42 -80.03 36.64
CA ASN A 7 -39.31 -79.61 35.23
C ASN A 7 -39.59 -78.10 35.09
N LEU A 8 -40.65 -77.59 35.73
CA LEU A 8 -40.96 -76.17 35.77
C LEU A 8 -39.81 -75.35 36.39
N ALA A 9 -39.27 -75.79 37.54
CA ALA A 9 -38.14 -75.12 38.18
C ALA A 9 -36.87 -75.11 37.29
N GLN A 10 -36.57 -76.21 36.60
CA GLN A 10 -35.45 -76.27 35.64
C GLN A 10 -35.67 -75.32 34.45
N ARG A 11 -36.91 -75.18 33.94
CA ARG A 11 -37.26 -74.20 32.90
C ARG A 11 -37.16 -72.76 33.40
N SER A 12 -37.65 -72.46 34.60
CA SER A 12 -37.53 -71.12 35.21
C SER A 12 -36.07 -70.74 35.48
N ALA A 13 -35.25 -71.66 35.97
CA ALA A 13 -33.82 -71.43 36.18
C ALA A 13 -33.08 -71.16 34.85
N LYS A 14 -33.44 -71.90 33.78
CA LYS A 14 -32.91 -71.63 32.44
C LYS A 14 -33.31 -70.23 31.94
N ALA A 15 -34.59 -69.88 31.99
CA ALA A 15 -35.08 -68.58 31.52
C ALA A 15 -34.48 -67.40 32.33
N ALA A 16 -34.27 -67.59 33.64
CA ALA A 16 -33.58 -66.60 34.47
C ALA A 16 -32.10 -66.41 34.05
N LYS A 17 -31.40 -67.48 33.67
CA LYS A 17 -30.03 -67.41 33.15
C LYS A 17 -29.97 -66.70 31.79
N GLU A 18 -30.86 -67.05 30.86
CA GLU A 18 -30.97 -66.37 29.56
C GLU A 18 -31.31 -64.87 29.73
N THR A 19 -32.13 -64.52 30.72
CA THR A 19 -32.43 -63.13 31.08
C THR A 19 -31.20 -62.40 31.64
N ALA A 20 -30.42 -63.05 32.51
CA ALA A 20 -29.20 -62.48 33.07
C ALA A 20 -28.13 -62.22 31.98
N GLU A 21 -27.95 -63.17 31.05
CA GLU A 21 -27.05 -63.03 29.89
C GLU A 21 -27.49 -61.87 28.96
N MET A 22 -28.80 -61.71 28.75
CA MET A 22 -29.34 -60.55 28.02
C MET A 22 -29.12 -59.22 28.74
N ILE A 23 -29.19 -59.19 30.07
CA ILE A 23 -28.92 -57.98 30.87
C ILE A 23 -27.43 -57.63 30.82
N GLU A 24 -26.53 -58.59 31.01
CA GLU A 24 -25.09 -58.39 30.93
C GLU A 24 -24.66 -57.88 29.54
N GLY A 25 -25.16 -58.52 28.47
CA GLY A 25 -24.93 -58.06 27.10
C GLY A 25 -25.61 -56.71 26.77
N SER A 26 -26.60 -56.28 27.54
CA SER A 26 -27.19 -54.94 27.45
C SER A 26 -26.32 -53.89 28.16
N ILE A 27 -25.78 -54.22 29.34
CA ILE A 27 -24.86 -53.35 30.09
C ILE A 27 -23.61 -53.06 29.26
N GLN A 28 -22.98 -54.10 28.69
CA GLN A 28 -21.80 -53.95 27.81
C GLN A 28 -22.08 -53.04 26.60
N LYS A 29 -23.27 -53.14 25.99
CA LYS A 29 -23.67 -52.25 24.88
C LYS A 29 -23.91 -50.82 25.34
N THR A 30 -24.46 -50.63 26.53
CA THR A 30 -24.63 -49.29 27.12
C THR A 30 -23.29 -48.64 27.46
N GLU A 31 -22.32 -49.39 27.97
CA GLU A 31 -20.96 -48.91 28.27
C GLU A 31 -20.22 -48.50 26.97
N VAL A 32 -20.25 -49.33 25.94
CA VAL A 32 -19.70 -49.00 24.61
C VAL A 32 -20.41 -47.78 24.01
N GLY A 33 -21.74 -47.70 24.12
CA GLY A 33 -22.54 -46.55 23.66
C GLY A 33 -22.19 -45.25 24.38
N ALA A 34 -21.96 -45.31 25.69
CA ALA A 34 -21.54 -44.16 26.50
C ALA A 34 -20.16 -43.66 26.07
N LYS A 35 -19.20 -44.57 25.81
CA LYS A 35 -17.86 -44.22 25.30
C LYS A 35 -17.92 -43.54 23.93
N ILE A 36 -18.74 -44.06 23.01
CA ILE A 36 -18.95 -43.45 21.69
C ILE A 36 -19.59 -42.06 21.82
N ALA A 37 -20.52 -41.87 22.76
CA ALA A 37 -21.12 -40.57 23.04
C ALA A 37 -20.10 -39.57 23.61
N GLU A 38 -19.19 -40.01 24.50
CA GLU A 38 -18.10 -39.18 25.03
C GLU A 38 -17.11 -38.77 23.93
N GLU A 39 -16.70 -39.69 23.06
CA GLU A 39 -15.84 -39.43 21.90
C GLU A 39 -16.51 -38.46 20.91
N THR A 40 -17.81 -38.64 20.66
CA THR A 40 -18.61 -37.74 19.81
C THR A 40 -18.72 -36.34 20.43
N SER A 41 -18.89 -36.24 21.76
CA SER A 41 -18.96 -34.96 22.47
C SER A 41 -17.67 -34.15 22.32
N LYS A 42 -16.51 -34.81 22.42
CA LYS A 42 -15.19 -34.17 22.23
C LYS A 42 -14.99 -33.69 20.80
N ALA A 43 -15.36 -34.52 19.81
CA ALA A 43 -15.30 -34.11 18.40
C ALA A 43 -16.22 -32.90 18.09
N LEU A 44 -17.40 -32.82 18.72
CA LEU A 44 -18.28 -31.66 18.60
C LEU A 44 -17.70 -30.41 19.28
N GLU A 45 -17.03 -30.55 20.42
CA GLU A 45 -16.32 -29.45 21.10
C GLU A 45 -15.16 -28.91 20.24
N GLU A 46 -14.36 -29.78 19.62
CA GLU A 46 -13.33 -29.40 18.65
C GLU A 46 -13.91 -28.67 17.43
N ILE A 47 -15.06 -29.11 16.91
CA ILE A 47 -15.78 -28.42 15.82
C ILE A 47 -16.22 -27.02 16.25
N VAL A 48 -16.80 -26.86 17.45
CA VAL A 48 -17.21 -25.55 17.98
C VAL A 48 -16.00 -24.61 18.09
N LEU A 49 -14.89 -25.08 18.68
CA LEU A 49 -13.63 -24.34 18.77
C LEU A 49 -13.03 -23.99 17.39
N GLY A 50 -13.24 -24.85 16.39
CA GLY A 50 -12.90 -24.58 14.99
C GLY A 50 -13.75 -23.46 14.40
N THR A 51 -15.07 -23.51 14.58
CA THR A 51 -15.99 -22.46 14.07
C THR A 51 -15.79 -21.10 14.73
N ALA A 52 -15.38 -21.05 16.00
CA ALA A 52 -14.98 -19.82 16.67
C ALA A 52 -13.78 -19.16 15.95
N LYS A 53 -12.68 -19.91 15.76
CA LYS A 53 -11.49 -19.43 15.05
C LYS A 53 -11.77 -18.94 13.62
N VAL A 54 -12.68 -19.60 12.91
CA VAL A 54 -13.12 -19.15 11.57
C VAL A 54 -13.91 -17.85 11.66
N THR A 55 -14.71 -17.65 12.70
CA THR A 55 -15.44 -16.40 12.96
C THR A 55 -14.48 -15.25 13.28
N ASP A 56 -13.46 -15.51 14.12
CA ASP A 56 -12.43 -14.53 14.46
C ASP A 56 -11.65 -14.07 13.21
N LEU A 57 -11.21 -15.02 12.38
CA LEU A 57 -10.54 -14.74 11.10
C LEU A 57 -11.42 -13.94 10.13
N ILE A 58 -12.74 -14.18 10.10
CA ILE A 58 -13.68 -13.38 9.31
C ILE A 58 -13.77 -11.94 9.86
N GLY A 59 -13.68 -11.76 11.18
CA GLY A 59 -13.57 -10.44 11.82
C GLY A 59 -12.28 -9.70 11.42
N GLU A 60 -11.13 -10.38 11.45
CA GLU A 60 -9.85 -9.83 10.98
C GLU A 60 -9.91 -9.45 9.49
N ILE A 61 -10.43 -10.34 8.63
CA ILE A 61 -10.61 -10.07 7.19
C ILE A 61 -11.53 -8.86 6.96
N ALA A 62 -12.63 -8.73 7.72
CA ALA A 62 -13.53 -7.58 7.61
C ALA A 62 -12.85 -6.27 8.04
N SER A 63 -12.02 -6.29 9.09
CA SER A 63 -11.24 -5.14 9.53
C SER A 63 -10.18 -4.73 8.49
N ALA A 64 -9.39 -5.69 8.00
CA ALA A 64 -8.39 -5.46 6.96
C ALA A 64 -9.01 -4.98 5.65
N SER A 65 -10.17 -5.51 5.26
CA SER A 65 -10.92 -5.05 4.07
C SER A 65 -11.39 -3.59 4.22
N LYS A 66 -11.79 -3.18 5.43
CA LYS A 66 -12.17 -1.78 5.72
C LYS A 66 -10.97 -0.84 5.67
N GLU A 67 -9.82 -1.27 6.19
CA GLU A 67 -8.56 -0.51 6.11
C GLU A 67 -8.08 -0.37 4.66
N GLN A 68 -8.12 -1.46 3.87
CA GLN A 68 -7.83 -1.45 2.44
C GLN A 68 -8.77 -0.51 1.67
N ALA A 69 -10.07 -0.47 1.99
CA ALA A 69 -11.00 0.47 1.36
C ALA A 69 -10.64 1.95 1.64
N VAL A 70 -10.16 2.28 2.85
CA VAL A 70 -9.66 3.62 3.18
C VAL A 70 -8.35 3.92 2.43
N GLY A 71 -7.42 2.96 2.39
CA GLY A 71 -6.16 3.10 1.64
C GLY A 71 -6.37 3.27 0.13
N ILE A 72 -7.35 2.57 -0.46
CA ILE A 72 -7.73 2.74 -1.87
C ILE A 72 -8.29 4.16 -2.11
N GLY A 73 -9.02 4.74 -1.17
CA GLY A 73 -9.43 6.15 -1.22
C GLY A 73 -8.24 7.10 -1.28
N GLN A 74 -7.26 6.94 -0.39
CA GLN A 74 -6.03 7.74 -0.37
C GLN A 74 -5.19 7.57 -1.65
N ILE A 75 -5.12 6.35 -2.19
CA ILE A 75 -4.46 6.07 -3.49
C ILE A 75 -5.18 6.79 -4.63
N ASN A 76 -6.52 6.85 -4.61
CA ASN A 76 -7.30 7.55 -5.63
C ASN A 76 -7.07 9.08 -5.57
N GLU A 77 -7.06 9.67 -4.38
CA GLU A 77 -6.72 11.09 -4.18
C GLU A 77 -5.29 11.41 -4.65
N GLY A 78 -4.32 10.55 -4.30
CA GLY A 78 -2.93 10.69 -4.75
C GLY A 78 -2.76 10.55 -6.27
N LEU A 79 -3.48 9.62 -6.90
CA LEU A 79 -3.48 9.45 -8.36
C LEU A 79 -4.06 10.68 -9.05
N ASN A 80 -5.16 11.24 -8.56
CA ASN A 80 -5.76 12.47 -9.12
C ASN A 80 -4.79 13.68 -9.05
N GLN A 81 -3.98 13.78 -7.99
CA GLN A 81 -2.91 14.79 -7.91
C GLN A 81 -1.79 14.54 -8.93
N VAL A 82 -1.39 13.28 -9.14
CA VAL A 82 -0.41 12.91 -10.18
C VAL A 82 -0.94 13.20 -11.57
N ASP A 83 -2.21 12.92 -11.85
CA ASP A 83 -2.87 13.21 -13.13
C ASP A 83 -2.97 14.72 -13.38
N GLN A 84 -3.27 15.52 -12.35
CA GLN A 84 -3.28 16.99 -12.44
C GLN A 84 -1.89 17.54 -12.79
N VAL A 85 -0.84 17.10 -12.08
CA VAL A 85 0.55 17.51 -12.36
C VAL A 85 1.02 17.02 -13.73
N THR A 86 0.59 15.84 -14.17
CA THR A 86 0.90 15.28 -15.49
C THR A 86 0.25 16.10 -16.61
N GLN A 87 -1.01 16.48 -16.47
CA GLN A 87 -1.70 17.39 -17.40
C GLN A 87 -1.04 18.77 -17.43
N GLN A 88 -0.68 19.33 -16.27
CA GLN A 88 0.03 20.62 -16.19
C GLN A 88 1.40 20.56 -16.88
N ASN A 89 2.14 19.46 -16.71
CA ASN A 89 3.41 19.24 -17.42
C ASN A 89 3.23 19.09 -18.93
N SER A 90 2.12 18.47 -19.41
CA SER A 90 1.82 18.39 -20.84
C SER A 90 1.52 19.77 -21.43
N ALA A 91 0.58 20.52 -20.82
CA ALA A 91 0.23 21.87 -21.26
C ALA A 91 1.44 22.82 -21.23
N GLY A 92 2.23 22.80 -20.14
CA GLY A 92 3.47 23.57 -20.04
C GLY A 92 4.53 23.15 -21.07
N SER A 93 4.56 21.89 -21.51
CA SER A 93 5.44 21.44 -22.59
C SER A 93 5.00 21.94 -23.97
N GLU A 94 3.69 22.04 -24.22
CA GLU A 94 3.12 22.63 -25.43
C GLU A 94 3.37 24.15 -25.49
N GLU A 95 3.16 24.86 -24.36
CA GLU A 95 3.51 26.28 -24.23
C GLU A 95 5.01 26.54 -24.44
N LEU A 96 5.88 25.73 -23.83
CA LEU A 96 7.34 25.83 -24.01
C LEU A 96 7.78 25.52 -25.45
N ALA A 97 7.11 24.60 -26.15
CA ALA A 97 7.35 24.32 -27.56
C ALA A 97 6.97 25.52 -28.44
N ALA A 98 5.80 26.11 -28.21
CA ALA A 98 5.34 27.32 -28.91
C ALA A 98 6.28 28.50 -28.67
N ALA A 99 6.66 28.77 -27.42
CA ALA A 99 7.60 29.84 -27.06
C ALA A 99 9.00 29.61 -27.67
N SER A 100 9.47 28.36 -27.73
CA SER A 100 10.75 28.01 -28.38
C SER A 100 10.69 28.25 -29.90
N GLN A 101 9.54 27.97 -30.53
CA GLN A 101 9.32 28.20 -31.95
C GLN A 101 9.21 29.70 -32.27
N GLU A 102 8.58 30.50 -31.41
CA GLU A 102 8.58 31.96 -31.54
C GLU A 102 9.99 32.53 -31.38
N MET A 103 10.72 32.16 -30.32
CA MET A 103 12.09 32.63 -30.08
C MET A 103 13.03 32.27 -31.25
N SER A 104 12.86 31.09 -31.86
CA SER A 104 13.57 30.69 -33.08
C SER A 104 13.26 31.63 -34.25
N SER A 105 12.00 32.01 -34.45
CA SER A 105 11.59 32.97 -35.49
C SER A 105 12.17 34.37 -35.24
N GLN A 106 12.19 34.85 -33.99
CA GLN A 106 12.78 36.13 -33.62
C GLN A 106 14.29 36.14 -33.87
N ALA A 107 15.00 35.06 -33.49
CA ALA A 107 16.43 34.90 -33.77
C ALA A 107 16.74 34.89 -35.29
N ALA A 108 15.88 34.27 -36.10
CA ALA A 108 15.99 34.30 -37.56
C ALA A 108 15.79 35.72 -38.13
N MET A 109 14.81 36.49 -37.62
CA MET A 109 14.60 37.89 -38.01
C MET A 109 15.80 38.77 -37.64
N VAL A 110 16.36 38.62 -36.43
CA VAL A 110 17.58 39.35 -36.01
C VAL A 110 18.76 39.01 -36.92
N LYS A 111 18.97 37.73 -37.24
CA LYS A 111 20.01 37.29 -38.18
C LYS A 111 19.81 37.90 -39.58
N GLN A 112 18.57 37.99 -40.07
CA GLN A 112 18.26 38.63 -41.34
C GLN A 112 18.52 40.15 -41.32
N MET A 113 18.22 40.83 -40.21
CA MET A 113 18.53 42.26 -40.04
C MET A 113 20.04 42.51 -40.01
N LEU A 114 20.80 41.71 -39.25
CA LEU A 114 22.27 41.77 -39.23
C LEU A 114 22.87 41.51 -40.63
N GLY A 115 22.29 40.59 -41.41
CA GLY A 115 22.69 40.31 -42.79
C GLY A 115 22.52 41.47 -43.78
N LYS A 116 21.75 42.51 -43.45
CA LYS A 116 21.62 43.72 -44.30
C LYS A 116 22.81 44.67 -44.19
N PHE A 117 23.62 44.57 -43.13
CA PHE A 117 24.75 45.48 -42.90
C PHE A 117 25.94 45.10 -43.80
N LYS A 118 26.19 45.89 -44.85
CA LYS A 118 27.38 45.77 -45.69
C LYS A 118 28.62 46.25 -44.93
N LEU A 119 29.31 45.32 -44.28
CA LEU A 119 30.66 45.53 -43.75
C LEU A 119 31.59 46.03 -44.86
N ARG A 120 32.22 47.19 -44.65
CA ARG A 120 33.25 47.70 -45.57
C ARG A 120 34.44 46.72 -45.55
N LYS A 121 34.83 46.19 -46.71
CA LYS A 121 36.10 45.45 -46.87
C LYS A 121 37.28 46.39 -46.67
N GLN A 122 37.57 46.71 -45.41
CA GLN A 122 38.85 47.28 -45.02
C GLN A 122 39.88 46.16 -45.20
N GLY A 123 40.87 46.39 -46.05
CA GLY A 123 41.80 45.37 -46.51
C GLY A 123 42.73 44.90 -45.40
N PHE A 124 42.30 43.91 -44.61
CA PHE A 124 43.19 43.18 -43.72
C PHE A 124 44.09 42.26 -44.56
N THR A 125 45.22 42.82 -45.02
CA THR A 125 46.31 42.07 -45.66
C THR A 125 47.14 41.34 -44.59
N GLY A 126 46.46 40.57 -43.74
CA GLY A 126 47.07 39.57 -42.87
C GLY A 126 46.83 38.19 -43.48
N THR A 127 47.89 37.38 -43.50
CA THR A 127 47.93 36.03 -44.10
C THR A 127 46.75 35.17 -43.61
N PRO A 128 46.09 34.37 -44.47
CA PRO A 128 45.01 33.50 -44.03
C PRO A 128 45.52 32.46 -43.03
N ALA A 129 45.22 32.68 -41.75
CA ALA A 129 45.44 31.68 -40.71
C ALA A 129 44.58 30.45 -41.02
N VAL A 130 45.22 29.30 -41.21
CA VAL A 130 44.55 28.05 -41.53
C VAL A 130 43.59 27.69 -40.39
N ILE A 131 42.29 27.70 -40.68
CA ILE A 131 41.28 27.20 -39.76
C ILE A 131 41.49 25.69 -39.66
N ALA A 132 42.15 25.25 -38.60
CA ALA A 132 42.34 23.84 -38.32
C ALA A 132 40.97 23.14 -38.22
N THR A 133 40.81 22.03 -38.93
CA THR A 133 39.57 21.26 -38.99
C THR A 133 39.31 20.54 -37.67
N THR A 134 38.70 21.26 -36.72
CA THR A 134 38.11 20.64 -35.52
C THR A 134 37.07 19.62 -35.97
N LYS A 135 37.31 18.36 -35.61
CA LYS A 135 36.42 17.25 -35.96
C LYS A 135 35.03 17.50 -35.38
N PRO A 136 33.94 17.09 -36.05
CA PRO A 136 32.61 17.20 -35.47
C PRO A 136 32.55 16.33 -34.21
N HIS A 137 32.48 16.98 -33.04
CA HIS A 137 32.15 16.29 -31.81
C HIS A 137 30.69 15.79 -31.93
N THR A 138 30.54 14.46 -31.97
CA THR A 138 29.24 13.83 -31.89
C THR A 138 28.55 14.25 -30.59
N ALA A 139 27.28 14.66 -30.68
CA ALA A 139 26.49 15.05 -29.53
C ALA A 139 26.17 13.81 -28.68
N GLN A 140 27.05 13.49 -27.73
CA GLN A 140 26.80 12.47 -26.72
C GLN A 140 25.77 13.01 -25.72
N SER A 141 24.52 12.57 -25.89
CA SER A 141 23.44 12.81 -24.94
C SER A 141 23.84 12.36 -23.53
N ARG A 142 24.04 13.32 -22.63
CA ARG A 142 24.28 13.04 -21.21
C ARG A 142 23.28 13.86 -20.38
N PRO A 143 22.44 13.23 -19.54
CA PRO A 143 21.38 13.93 -18.84
C PRO A 143 21.95 14.93 -17.82
N VAL A 144 21.39 16.13 -17.79
CA VAL A 144 21.82 17.20 -16.86
C VAL A 144 21.23 16.91 -15.48
N GLN A 145 21.98 16.18 -14.66
CA GLN A 145 21.64 15.90 -13.27
C GLN A 145 21.82 17.17 -12.43
N LYS A 146 20.77 18.00 -12.39
CA LYS A 146 20.79 19.35 -11.82
C LYS A 146 20.84 19.30 -10.30
N LYS A 147 22.05 19.33 -9.71
CA LYS A 147 22.22 19.68 -8.29
C LYS A 147 21.61 21.06 -8.05
N ILE A 148 20.63 21.12 -7.14
CA ILE A 148 20.15 22.38 -6.59
C ILE A 148 21.17 22.78 -5.52
N SER A 149 21.76 23.96 -5.66
CA SER A 149 22.68 24.51 -4.67
C SER A 149 22.18 25.86 -4.18
N ASP A 150 22.29 26.01 -2.87
CA ASP A 150 21.78 27.05 -2.01
C ASP A 150 21.81 28.47 -2.57
N ASN A 151 20.68 29.18 -2.48
CA ASN A 151 20.69 30.63 -2.39
C ASN A 151 20.04 31.05 -1.06
N LYS A 152 20.85 31.60 -0.14
CA LYS A 152 20.38 32.12 1.14
C LYS A 152 19.86 33.54 0.98
N ASN A 153 18.57 33.77 1.25
CA ASN A 153 18.09 35.12 1.61
C ASN A 153 16.91 35.06 2.60
N LYS A 154 16.88 35.97 3.60
CA LYS A 154 15.96 35.97 4.77
C LYS A 154 16.16 37.28 5.58
N PRO A 155 15.27 37.72 6.49
CA PRO A 155 13.79 37.58 6.58
C PRO A 155 13.00 38.55 5.64
N VAL A 156 11.97 39.39 5.95
CA VAL A 156 11.31 39.87 7.20
C VAL A 156 9.83 40.31 7.01
N ASN A 157 9.06 40.20 8.10
CA ASN A 157 7.77 40.82 8.53
C ASN A 157 6.79 41.56 7.59
N MET A 158 5.60 40.94 7.49
CA MET A 158 4.29 41.39 8.03
C MET A 158 3.98 42.90 8.24
N SER A 159 2.86 43.34 7.66
CA SER A 159 1.66 43.88 8.35
C SER A 159 0.57 44.22 7.32
N ALA A 160 -0.74 44.24 7.62
CA ALA A 160 -1.53 43.54 8.64
C ALA A 160 -3.02 43.60 8.23
N LEU A 161 -3.82 42.56 8.50
CA LEU A 161 -5.27 42.70 8.67
C LEU A 161 -5.82 41.49 9.44
N GLU A 162 -6.40 41.74 10.61
CA GLU A 162 -7.08 40.72 11.43
C GLU A 162 -8.57 40.64 11.07
N ILE A 163 -9.19 39.49 11.37
CA ILE A 163 -10.49 39.39 12.06
C ILE A 163 -10.57 37.97 12.66
N ALA A 164 -11.20 37.84 13.83
CA ALA A 164 -11.07 36.67 14.71
C ALA A 164 -12.32 35.76 14.73
N ALA A 165 -12.23 34.68 15.55
CA ALA A 165 -13.20 33.63 15.89
C ALA A 165 -12.86 32.24 15.29
N ALA A 166 -12.79 31.13 16.04
CA ALA A 166 -13.03 30.96 17.49
C ALA A 166 -12.30 29.74 18.11
N LYS A 167 -12.14 29.80 19.45
CA LYS A 167 -11.92 28.70 20.41
C LYS A 167 -10.75 27.72 20.21
N ASP A 168 -9.66 28.04 20.91
CA ASP A 168 -9.19 27.27 22.09
C ASP A 168 -9.17 25.73 22.00
N THR A 169 -7.98 25.20 21.67
CA THR A 169 -7.45 23.99 22.33
C THR A 169 -5.97 24.26 22.67
N GLY A 170 -5.58 24.05 23.93
CA GLY A 170 -4.31 24.53 24.50
C GLY A 170 -3.03 23.75 24.13
N LEU A 171 -2.85 23.37 22.87
CA LEU A 171 -1.64 22.69 22.37
C LEU A 171 -0.59 23.71 21.87
N LYS A 172 0.67 23.55 22.27
CA LYS A 172 1.75 24.45 21.84
C LYS A 172 2.31 23.99 20.48
N PRO A 173 2.53 24.89 19.50
CA PRO A 173 3.03 24.51 18.16
C PRO A 173 4.44 23.90 18.10
N GLN A 174 5.13 23.72 19.23
CA GLN A 174 6.51 23.20 19.29
C GLN A 174 6.56 21.69 19.59
N ASP A 175 5.44 21.09 20.06
CA ASP A 175 5.42 19.73 20.59
C ASP A 175 5.05 18.65 19.54
N ILE A 176 4.72 19.05 18.30
CA ILE A 176 4.08 18.16 17.30
C ILE A 176 5.08 17.50 16.33
N ILE A 177 6.26 18.09 16.07
CA ILE A 177 7.28 17.49 15.17
C ILE A 177 8.69 17.68 15.75
N SER A 178 9.09 16.75 16.62
CA SER A 178 10.50 16.55 17.00
C SER A 178 11.07 15.33 16.27
N LEU A 179 11.47 15.53 15.01
CA LEU A 179 12.27 14.57 14.25
C LEU A 179 13.71 14.59 14.80
N ASN A 180 14.01 13.69 15.74
CA ASN A 180 15.36 13.46 16.22
C ASN A 180 16.12 12.54 15.25
N ASP A 181 17.00 13.10 14.42
CA ASP A 181 17.89 12.38 13.48
C ASP A 181 18.99 11.53 14.18
N ALA A 182 18.72 11.02 15.38
CA ALA A 182 19.70 10.35 16.25
C ALA A 182 19.61 8.81 16.27
N GLU A 183 18.58 8.22 15.67
CA GLU A 183 18.28 6.78 15.81
C GLU A 183 18.53 5.95 14.52
N PHE A 184 18.81 6.60 13.38
CA PHE A 184 19.20 5.92 12.14
C PHE A 184 20.68 5.49 12.16
N GLY A 185 21.00 4.43 12.91
CA GLY A 185 22.38 3.95 13.02
C GLY A 185 22.66 2.68 13.83
N ASN A 186 21.76 1.68 13.85
CA ASN A 186 22.04 0.35 14.44
C ASN A 186 21.13 -0.79 13.93
N PHE A 187 21.05 -0.96 12.60
CA PHE A 187 20.57 -2.18 11.92
C PHE A 187 21.37 -2.41 10.63
#